data_AF-A0AAD6D086-F1
#
_entry.id   AF-A0AAD6D086-F1
#
_cell.length_a   1.000
_cell.length_b   1.000
_cell.length_c   1.000
_cell.angle_alpha   90.00
_cell.angle_beta   90.00
_cell.angle_gamma   90.00
#
_symmetry.space_group_name_H-M   'P 1'
#
loop_
_entity.id
_entity.type
_entity.pdbx_description
1 polymer ?
#
loop_
_entity_poly.entity_id
_entity_poly.type
_entity_poly.pdbx_seq_one_letter_code
_entity_poly.pdbx_strand_id
1 'polypeptide(L)'
;MTVDISYNKTLKYALRALQLIFAITIMGIVGYAIHVFRGHTVYEHFVYGNFYDYYGVPDAWGFLLFCAAWTVVIIIFYSITGIILADNKWIGYVRVAVEAVAVLSWLAGFIAVAVQISNDTCSTGNSSCGMLEAATVFGALEWLLFMVTATLTVRTTKLGGGGEHKTASTNH
;
A
#
# COMPACT_ATOMS: atom_id res chain seq x y z
N MET A 1 -15.72 -9.04 29.41
CA MET A 1 -14.96 -9.75 28.35
C MET A 1 -13.59 -9.11 28.23
N THR A 2 -12.61 -9.66 28.94
CA THR A 2 -11.17 -9.34 28.81
C THR A 2 -10.66 -10.01 27.54
N VAL A 3 -10.92 -9.40 26.38
CA VAL A 3 -10.17 -9.75 25.18
C VAL A 3 -8.75 -9.25 25.41
N ASP A 4 -7.81 -10.17 25.63
CA ASP A 4 -6.45 -9.90 26.08
C ASP A 4 -5.79 -8.74 25.33
N ILE A 5 -5.38 -7.71 26.07
CA ILE A 5 -4.61 -6.57 25.55
C ILE A 5 -3.33 -7.07 24.83
N SER A 6 -2.77 -8.20 25.30
CA SER A 6 -1.64 -8.89 24.68
C SER A 6 -1.96 -9.43 23.29
N TYR A 7 -3.14 -10.02 23.09
CA TYR A 7 -3.60 -10.54 21.79
C TYR A 7 -3.70 -9.43 20.74
N ASN A 8 -4.24 -8.27 21.11
CA ASN A 8 -4.40 -7.14 20.19
C ASN A 8 -3.03 -6.55 19.77
N LYS A 9 -2.06 -6.53 20.68
CA LYS A 9 -0.69 -6.07 20.38
C LYS A 9 0.01 -7.02 19.39
N THR A 10 -0.06 -8.33 19.65
CA THR A 10 0.49 -9.36 18.75
C THR A 10 -0.16 -9.31 17.36
N LEU A 11 -1.49 -9.17 17.30
CA LEU A 11 -2.22 -9.05 16.05
C LEU A 11 -1.76 -7.83 15.23
N LYS A 12 -1.60 -6.65 15.87
CA LYS A 12 -1.12 -5.45 15.19
C LYS A 12 0.27 -5.64 14.61
N TYR A 13 1.21 -6.25 15.34
CA TYR A 13 2.54 -6.54 14.80
C TYR A 13 2.52 -7.56 13.67
N ALA A 14 1.69 -8.61 13.77
CA ALA A 14 1.54 -9.60 12.71
C ALA A 14 1.02 -8.97 11.41
N LEU A 15 0.00 -8.09 11.50
CA LEU A 15 -0.52 -7.36 10.35
C LEU A 15 0.55 -6.48 9.69
N ARG A 16 1.36 -5.75 10.50
CA ARG A 16 2.47 -4.93 9.99
C ARG A 16 3.57 -5.76 9.33
N ALA A 17 3.89 -6.92 9.91
CA ALA A 17 4.88 -7.83 9.33
C ALA A 17 4.39 -8.37 7.98
N LEU A 18 3.11 -8.73 7.88
CA LEU A 18 2.53 -9.20 6.62
C LEU A 18 2.52 -8.10 5.55
N GLN A 19 2.15 -6.86 5.92
CA GLN A 19 2.25 -5.69 5.06
C GLN A 19 3.67 -5.50 4.50
N LEU A 20 4.68 -5.63 5.37
CA LEU A 20 6.08 -5.54 4.95
C LEU A 20 6.47 -6.62 3.94
N ILE A 21 6.08 -7.86 4.20
CA ILE A 21 6.41 -9.01 3.34
C ILE A 21 5.81 -8.83 1.95
N PHE A 22 4.53 -8.43 1.88
CA PHE A 22 3.85 -8.18 0.62
C PHE A 22 4.44 -6.98 -0.12
N ALA A 23 4.75 -5.88 0.57
CA ALA A 23 5.44 -4.75 -0.03
C ALA A 23 6.80 -5.13 -0.63
N ILE A 24 7.63 -5.91 0.09
CA ILE A 24 8.92 -6.39 -0.43
C ILE A 24 8.73 -7.31 -1.64
N THR A 25 7.73 -8.19 -1.58
CA THR A 25 7.39 -9.11 -2.67
C THR A 25 7.00 -8.33 -3.93
N ILE A 26 6.11 -7.34 -3.81
CA ILE A 26 5.73 -6.42 -4.90
C ILE A 26 6.96 -5.69 -5.43
N MET A 27 7.83 -5.19 -4.55
CA MET A 27 9.04 -4.47 -4.95
C MET A 27 9.97 -5.34 -5.81
N GLY A 28 10.14 -6.61 -5.43
CA GLY A 28 10.93 -7.58 -6.20
C GLY A 28 10.30 -7.92 -7.54
N ILE A 29 9.00 -8.24 -7.57
CA ILE A 29 8.29 -8.66 -8.78
C ILE A 29 8.21 -7.52 -9.79
N VAL A 30 7.72 -6.36 -9.37
CA VAL A 30 7.54 -5.21 -10.25
C VAL A 30 8.89 -4.61 -10.64
N GLY A 31 9.86 -4.57 -9.73
CA GLY A 31 11.23 -4.14 -10.04
C GLY A 31 11.89 -5.02 -11.10
N TYR A 32 11.74 -6.34 -11.00
CA TYR A 32 12.21 -7.26 -12.02
C TYR A 32 11.47 -7.07 -13.35
N ALA A 33 10.14 -6.91 -13.34
CA ALA A 33 9.36 -6.67 -14.54
C ALA A 33 9.81 -5.42 -15.29
N ILE A 34 10.03 -4.31 -14.58
CA ILE A 34 10.58 -3.06 -15.15
C ILE A 34 11.98 -3.30 -15.73
N HIS A 35 12.85 -3.99 -14.99
CA HIS A 35 14.21 -4.27 -15.43
C HIS A 35 14.26 -5.16 -16.67
N VAL A 36 13.33 -6.12 -16.82
CA VAL A 36 13.24 -7.00 -18.00
C VAL A 36 12.62 -6.30 -19.19
N PHE A 37 11.55 -5.50 -18.97
CA PHE A 37 10.82 -4.87 -20.07
C PHE A 37 11.68 -3.94 -20.90
N ARG A 38 12.68 -3.25 -20.28
CA ARG A 38 13.64 -2.30 -20.88
C ARG A 38 13.07 -1.57 -22.10
N GLY A 39 12.64 -0.31 -21.91
CA GLY A 39 11.95 0.45 -22.95
C GLY A 39 12.60 0.28 -24.34
N HIS A 40 11.80 -0.14 -25.31
CA HIS A 40 12.26 -0.62 -26.61
C HIS A 40 11.49 0.05 -27.75
N THR A 41 12.15 0.22 -28.89
CA THR A 41 11.52 0.76 -30.09
C THR A 41 10.86 -0.36 -30.87
N VAL A 42 9.57 -0.21 -31.17
CA VAL A 42 8.81 -1.14 -32.02
C VAL A 42 8.55 -0.47 -33.35
N TYR A 43 8.63 -1.25 -34.43
CA TYR A 43 8.30 -0.77 -35.77
C TYR A 43 6.83 -1.04 -36.02
N GLU A 44 6.02 0.00 -35.96
CA GLU A 44 4.56 -0.10 -36.10
C GLU A 44 4.15 0.28 -37.52
N HIS A 45 3.20 -0.47 -38.08
CA HIS A 45 2.74 -0.34 -39.45
C HIS A 45 1.29 0.13 -39.44
N PHE A 46 1.06 1.42 -39.75
CA PHE A 46 -0.28 1.99 -39.77
C PHE A 46 -0.78 2.18 -41.21
N VAL A 47 -2.09 2.34 -41.36
CA VAL A 47 -2.78 2.54 -42.65
C VAL A 47 -2.22 3.75 -43.43
N TYR A 48 -1.60 4.72 -42.75
CA TYR A 48 -1.06 5.95 -43.35
C TYR A 48 0.48 6.03 -43.38
N GLY A 49 1.20 4.97 -43.01
CA GLY A 49 2.66 4.93 -43.04
C GLY A 49 3.28 4.21 -41.85
N ASN A 50 4.61 4.12 -41.87
CA ASN A 50 5.37 3.34 -40.91
C ASN A 50 6.27 4.26 -40.10
N PHE A 51 6.29 4.08 -38.79
CA PHE A 51 7.18 4.82 -37.92
C PHE A 51 7.70 3.93 -36.79
N TYR A 52 8.85 4.34 -36.24
CA TYR A 52 9.40 3.74 -35.03
C TYR A 52 8.70 4.38 -33.84
N ASP A 53 7.97 3.60 -33.06
CA ASP A 53 7.40 4.05 -31.80
C ASP A 53 8.26 3.56 -30.63
N TYR A 54 8.47 4.42 -29.63
CA TYR A 54 9.25 4.07 -28.44
C TYR A 54 8.31 3.67 -27.31
N TYR A 55 8.28 2.38 -27.00
CA TYR A 55 7.50 1.86 -25.87
C TYR A 55 8.33 1.92 -24.60
N GLY A 56 8.04 2.93 -23.77
CA GLY A 56 8.58 3.07 -22.43
C GLY A 56 7.97 2.06 -21.44
N VAL A 57 8.56 1.98 -20.25
CA VAL A 57 7.99 1.21 -19.14
C VAL A 57 6.67 1.88 -18.70
N PRO A 58 5.57 1.12 -18.50
CA PRO A 58 4.29 1.72 -18.11
C PRO A 58 4.35 2.42 -16.73
N ASP A 59 3.78 3.62 -16.65
CA ASP A 59 3.77 4.44 -15.43
C ASP A 59 3.07 3.74 -14.25
N ALA A 60 2.06 2.92 -14.54
CA ALA A 60 1.33 2.13 -13.54
C ALA A 60 2.28 1.21 -12.75
N TRP A 61 3.31 0.66 -13.39
CA TRP A 61 4.27 -0.24 -12.75
C TRP A 61 5.15 0.55 -11.78
N GLY A 62 5.59 1.74 -12.19
CA GLY A 62 6.34 2.66 -11.33
C GLY A 62 5.52 3.13 -10.13
N PHE A 63 4.22 3.41 -10.32
CA PHE A 63 3.35 3.81 -9.22
C PHE A 63 3.11 2.69 -8.19
N LEU A 64 2.97 1.43 -8.64
CA LEU A 64 2.87 0.29 -7.71
C LEU A 64 4.16 0.08 -6.91
N LEU A 65 5.34 0.28 -7.53
CA LEU A 65 6.62 0.30 -6.81
C LEU A 65 6.70 1.43 -5.78
N PHE A 66 6.23 2.62 -6.14
CA PHE A 66 6.15 3.75 -5.21
C PHE A 66 5.28 3.40 -3.99
N CYS A 67 4.12 2.75 -4.21
CA CYS A 67 3.26 2.29 -3.12
C CYS A 67 3.98 1.29 -2.20
N ALA A 68 4.72 0.34 -2.77
CA ALA A 68 5.53 -0.62 -2.02
C ALA A 68 6.61 0.06 -1.17
N ALA A 69 7.36 1.01 -1.76
CA ALA A 69 8.38 1.78 -1.05
C ALA A 69 7.75 2.64 0.07
N TRP A 70 6.58 3.22 -0.18
CA TRP A 70 5.83 4.00 0.80
C TRP A 70 5.45 3.16 2.03
N THR A 71 5.03 1.90 1.85
CA THR A 71 4.73 0.99 2.97
C THR A 71 5.94 0.80 3.91
N VAL A 72 7.16 0.72 3.37
CA VAL A 72 8.38 0.61 4.19
C VAL A 72 8.55 1.85 5.07
N VAL A 73 8.34 3.05 4.51
CA VAL A 73 8.40 4.32 5.25
C VAL A 73 7.33 4.36 6.35
N ILE A 74 6.11 3.92 6.06
CA ILE A 74 5.02 3.84 7.05
C ILE A 74 5.44 2.97 8.24
N ILE A 75 5.99 1.79 7.98
CA ILE A 75 6.37 0.85 9.05
C ILE A 75 7.48 1.43 9.94
N ILE A 76 8.46 2.12 9.34
CA ILE A 76 9.49 2.84 10.07
C ILE A 76 8.85 3.94 10.94
N PHE A 77 7.95 4.74 10.37
CA PHE A 77 7.22 5.79 11.09
C PHE A 77 6.43 5.22 12.30
N TYR A 78 5.74 4.09 12.12
CA TYR A 78 5.03 3.43 13.21
C TYR A 78 5.95 2.88 14.30
N SER A 79 7.12 2.37 13.93
CA SER A 79 8.12 1.87 14.88
C SER A 79 8.65 3.00 15.76
N ILE A 80 8.99 4.15 15.16
CA ILE A 80 9.49 5.33 15.88
C ILE A 80 8.40 5.91 16.79
N THR A 81 7.19 6.12 16.27
CA THR A 81 6.10 6.69 17.08
C THR A 81 5.63 5.76 18.20
N GLY A 82 5.84 4.45 18.07
CA GLY A 82 5.56 3.48 19.13
C GLY A 82 6.53 3.54 20.30
N ILE A 83 7.74 4.07 20.10
CA ILE A 83 8.81 4.10 21.11
C ILE A 83 8.87 5.45 21.83
N ILE A 84 8.70 6.56 21.10
CA ILE A 84 9.07 7.90 21.61
C ILE A 84 7.86 8.76 21.96
N LEU A 85 6.69 8.51 21.37
CA LEU A 85 5.65 9.52 21.16
C LEU A 85 4.24 9.10 21.63
N ALA A 86 4.14 8.23 22.64
CA ALA A 86 2.89 7.58 23.02
C ALA A 86 1.79 8.52 23.56
N ASP A 87 2.14 9.70 24.10
CA ASP A 87 1.20 10.52 24.90
C ASP A 87 0.52 11.70 24.17
N ASN A 88 0.89 12.06 22.93
CA ASN A 88 0.23 13.20 22.27
C ASN A 88 -0.94 12.77 21.39
N LYS A 89 -2.13 13.33 21.68
CA LYS A 89 -3.37 13.14 20.91
C LYS A 89 -3.20 13.44 19.40
N TRP A 90 -2.32 14.38 19.04
CA TRP A 90 -1.96 14.71 17.65
C TRP A 90 -1.38 13.53 16.85
N ILE A 91 -0.61 12.65 17.50
CA ILE A 91 0.00 11.48 16.85
C ILE A 91 -1.06 10.45 16.45
N GLY A 92 -2.17 10.38 17.20
CA GLY A 92 -3.33 9.57 16.84
C GLY A 92 -3.97 10.01 15.52
N TYR A 93 -4.07 11.32 15.27
CA TYR A 93 -4.60 11.85 14.01
C TYR A 93 -3.64 11.64 12.84
N VAL A 94 -2.33 11.89 13.04
CA VAL A 94 -1.32 11.65 12.00
C VAL A 94 -1.30 10.18 11.60
N ARG A 95 -1.40 9.26 12.56
CA ARG A 95 -1.50 7.81 12.29
C ARG A 95 -2.70 7.47 11.41
N VAL A 96 -3.88 8.04 11.68
CA VAL A 96 -5.07 7.84 10.84
C VAL A 96 -4.87 8.40 9.45
N ALA A 97 -4.27 9.58 9.31
CA ALA A 97 -4.00 10.19 8.01
C ALA A 97 -3.02 9.35 7.17
N VAL A 98 -1.94 8.86 7.77
CA VAL A 98 -0.96 7.99 7.10
C VAL A 98 -1.61 6.70 6.61
N GLU A 99 -2.47 6.07 7.42
CA GLU A 99 -3.23 4.88 7.00
C GLU A 99 -4.18 5.19 5.85
N ALA A 100 -4.87 6.33 5.89
CA ALA A 100 -5.80 6.72 4.82
C ALA A 100 -5.07 6.94 3.49
N VAL A 101 -3.92 7.61 3.51
CA VAL A 101 -3.06 7.78 2.33
C VAL A 101 -2.62 6.42 1.80
N ALA A 102 -2.23 5.49 2.68
CA ALA A 102 -1.84 4.14 2.28
C ALA A 102 -2.99 3.36 1.62
N VAL A 103 -4.18 3.40 2.20
CA VAL A 103 -5.37 2.76 1.62
C VAL A 103 -5.66 3.31 0.22
N LEU A 104 -5.63 4.63 0.05
CA LEU A 104 -5.90 5.26 -1.24
C LEU A 104 -4.80 4.98 -2.27
N SER A 105 -3.52 5.00 -1.86
CA SER A 105 -2.40 4.72 -2.75
C SER A 105 -2.41 3.28 -3.24
N TRP A 106 -2.64 2.32 -2.34
CA TRP A 106 -2.72 0.90 -2.73
C TRP A 106 -3.93 0.61 -3.60
N LEU A 107 -5.09 1.24 -3.33
CA LEU A 107 -6.28 1.14 -4.18
C LEU A 107 -5.99 1.60 -5.60
N ALA A 108 -5.44 2.80 -5.75
CA ALA A 108 -5.06 3.32 -7.05
C ALA A 108 -3.99 2.45 -7.72
N GLY A 109 -3.05 1.91 -6.93
CA GLY A 109 -1.90 1.15 -7.43
C GLY A 109 -2.29 -0.14 -8.12
N PHE A 110 -3.07 -0.99 -7.44
CA PHE A 110 -3.46 -2.26 -8.03
C PHE A 110 -4.45 -2.07 -9.20
N ILE A 111 -5.35 -1.09 -9.11
CA ILE A 111 -6.30 -0.79 -10.20
C ILE A 111 -5.55 -0.31 -11.44
N ALA A 112 -4.58 0.60 -11.29
CA ALA A 112 -3.78 1.08 -12.41
C ALA A 112 -3.07 -0.08 -13.14
N VAL A 113 -2.48 -1.01 -12.39
CA VAL A 113 -1.83 -2.19 -12.98
C VAL A 113 -2.85 -3.15 -13.60
N ALA A 114 -4.01 -3.37 -12.98
CA ALA A 114 -5.08 -4.22 -13.52
C ALA A 114 -5.61 -3.71 -14.88
N VAL A 115 -5.83 -2.39 -15.00
CA VAL A 115 -6.27 -1.77 -16.25
C VAL A 115 -5.18 -1.85 -17.31
N GLN A 116 -3.92 -1.63 -16.94
CA GLN A 116 -2.77 -1.73 -17.84
C GLN A 116 -2.55 -3.15 -18.41
N ILE A 117 -2.81 -4.18 -17.60
CA ILE A 117 -2.80 -5.58 -18.04
C ILE A 117 -3.92 -5.82 -19.04
N SER A 118 -5.10 -5.24 -18.79
CA SER A 118 -6.29 -5.44 -19.62
C SER A 118 -6.21 -4.76 -20.99
N ASN A 119 -5.51 -3.63 -21.08
CA ASN A 119 -5.47 -2.83 -22.31
C ASN A 119 -4.27 -3.13 -23.23
N ASP A 120 -3.02 -3.17 -22.73
CA ASP A 120 -1.88 -2.98 -23.65
C ASP A 120 -0.65 -3.89 -23.45
N THR A 121 -0.50 -4.63 -22.34
CA THR A 121 0.85 -5.13 -21.96
C THR A 121 1.07 -6.64 -22.10
N CYS A 122 0.04 -7.41 -22.42
CA CYS A 122 0.14 -8.87 -22.56
C CYS A 122 -0.01 -9.38 -23.99
N SER A 123 -0.12 -8.51 -24.99
CA SER A 123 -0.25 -8.93 -26.40
C SER A 123 1.08 -9.34 -27.06
N THR A 124 2.23 -8.91 -26.51
CA THR A 124 3.56 -9.11 -27.13
C THR A 124 4.35 -10.29 -26.55
N GLY A 125 3.70 -11.28 -25.94
CA GLY A 125 4.33 -12.57 -25.61
C GLY A 125 5.43 -12.56 -24.53
N ASN A 126 5.54 -11.50 -23.72
CA ASN A 126 6.52 -11.43 -22.65
C ASN A 126 6.08 -12.22 -21.41
N SER A 127 6.99 -13.05 -20.89
CA SER A 127 6.83 -13.86 -19.66
C SER A 127 6.51 -13.06 -18.38
N SER A 128 6.53 -11.73 -18.46
CA SER A 128 6.23 -10.81 -17.37
C SER A 128 4.74 -10.65 -17.07
N CYS A 129 3.82 -11.06 -17.96
CA CYS A 129 2.38 -10.88 -17.75
C CYS A 129 1.85 -11.60 -16.50
N GLY A 130 2.19 -12.89 -16.32
CA GLY A 130 1.76 -13.65 -15.14
C GLY A 130 2.39 -13.14 -13.84
N MET A 131 3.60 -12.57 -13.91
CA MET A 131 4.22 -11.90 -12.77
C MET A 131 3.46 -10.63 -12.37
N LEU A 132 2.96 -9.90 -13.35
CA LEU A 132 2.21 -8.67 -13.14
C LEU A 132 0.79 -8.91 -12.62
N GLU A 133 0.15 -9.99 -13.08
CA GLU A 133 -1.12 -10.45 -12.53
C GLU A 133 -0.95 -10.83 -11.05
N ALA A 134 0.11 -11.59 -10.71
CA ALA A 134 0.43 -11.89 -9.32
C ALA A 134 0.68 -10.61 -8.50
N ALA A 135 1.43 -9.64 -9.03
CA ALA A 135 1.64 -8.35 -8.38
C ALA A 135 0.32 -7.59 -8.14
N THR A 136 -0.64 -7.68 -9.07
CA THR A 136 -1.97 -7.07 -8.92
C THR A 136 -2.74 -7.73 -7.77
N VAL A 137 -2.72 -9.06 -7.67
CA VAL A 137 -3.36 -9.81 -6.58
C VAL A 137 -2.73 -9.47 -5.22
N PHE A 138 -1.40 -9.49 -5.13
CA PHE A 138 -0.70 -9.08 -3.91
C PHE A 138 -1.00 -7.62 -3.54
N GLY A 139 -1.13 -6.72 -4.52
CA GLY A 139 -1.52 -5.33 -4.29
C GLY A 139 -2.93 -5.18 -3.74
N ALA A 140 -3.88 -5.99 -4.21
CA ALA A 140 -5.24 -6.00 -3.68
C ALA A 140 -5.31 -6.58 -2.25
N LEU A 141 -4.52 -7.61 -1.96
CA LEU A 141 -4.39 -8.16 -0.60
C LEU A 141 -3.77 -7.13 0.35
N GLU A 142 -2.74 -6.41 -0.10
CA GLU A 142 -2.09 -5.37 0.68
C GLU A 142 -3.04 -4.20 0.98
N TRP A 143 -3.85 -3.79 0.00
CA TRP A 143 -4.92 -2.82 0.20
C TRP A 143 -5.90 -3.28 1.30
N LEU A 144 -6.29 -4.55 1.30
CA LEU A 144 -7.19 -5.11 2.32
C LEU A 144 -6.54 -5.09 3.71
N LEU A 145 -5.24 -5.40 3.81
CA LEU A 145 -4.51 -5.28 5.07
C LEU A 145 -4.50 -3.84 5.59
N PHE A 146 -4.28 -2.85 4.72
CA PHE A 146 -4.36 -1.44 5.09
C PHE A 146 -5.76 -1.02 5.52
N MET A 147 -6.81 -1.54 4.89
CA MET A 147 -8.19 -1.29 5.34
C MET A 147 -8.44 -1.82 6.76
N VAL A 148 -7.92 -3.01 7.06
CA VAL A 148 -8.02 -3.61 8.41
C VAL A 148 -7.22 -2.79 9.42
N THR A 149 -5.97 -2.42 9.13
CA THR A 149 -5.13 -1.62 10.04
C THR A 149 -5.67 -0.20 10.24
N ALA A 150 -6.20 0.44 9.19
CA ALA A 150 -6.88 1.73 9.28
C ALA A 150 -8.08 1.66 10.22
N THR A 151 -8.93 0.64 10.07
CA THR A 151 -10.12 0.43 10.93
C THR A 151 -9.73 0.26 12.39
N LEU A 152 -8.70 -0.57 12.67
CA LEU A 152 -8.18 -0.77 14.02
C LEU A 152 -7.59 0.53 14.61
N THR A 153 -6.90 1.31 13.80
CA THR A 153 -6.29 2.59 14.21
C THR A 153 -7.38 3.61 14.56
N VAL A 154 -8.40 3.78 13.71
CA VAL A 154 -9.54 4.67 13.96
C VAL A 154 -10.28 4.28 15.24
N ARG A 155 -10.56 3.00 15.44
CA ARG A 155 -11.22 2.51 16.67
C ARG A 155 -10.40 2.82 17.92
N THR A 156 -9.08 2.62 17.85
CA THR A 156 -8.18 2.90 18.99
C THR A 156 -8.15 4.40 19.31
N THR A 157 -8.10 5.27 18.30
CA THR A 157 -8.09 6.73 18.50
C THR A 157 -9.43 7.25 19.06
N LYS A 158 -10.57 6.70 18.60
CA LYS A 158 -11.91 7.08 19.10
C LYS A 158 -12.13 6.65 20.56
N LEU A 159 -11.66 5.47 20.96
CA LEU A 159 -11.79 4.97 22.33
C LEU A 159 -10.86 5.68 23.32
N GLY A 160 -9.66 6.10 22.89
CA GLY A 160 -8.75 6.90 23.72
C GLY A 160 -9.21 8.36 23.92
N GLY A 161 -10.05 8.89 23.03
CA GLY A 161 -10.58 10.26 23.11
C GLY A 161 -11.90 10.40 23.88
N GLY A 162 -12.60 9.31 24.20
CA GLY A 162 -13.93 9.34 24.83
C GLY A 162 -13.97 9.31 26.36
N GLY A 163 -12.82 9.17 27.03
CA GLY A 163 -12.72 8.95 28.48
C GLY A 163 -12.53 10.20 29.35
N GLU A 164 -12.48 11.40 28.77
CA GLU A 164 -12.05 12.62 29.49
C GLU A 164 -13.10 13.75 29.43
N HIS A 165 -14.39 13.42 29.53
CA HIS A 165 -15.45 14.44 29.54
C HIS A 165 -16.58 14.21 30.55
N LYS A 166 -16.36 13.47 31.66
CA LYS A 166 -17.27 13.45 32.83
C LYS A 166 -16.57 13.04 34.15
N THR A 167 -15.67 13.88 34.68
CA THR A 167 -15.34 13.86 36.12
C THR A 167 -14.65 15.17 36.54
N ALA A 168 -15.39 16.27 36.51
CA ALA A 168 -15.01 17.47 37.27
C ALA A 168 -16.28 18.26 37.62
N SER A 169 -16.90 17.89 38.74
CA SER A 169 -17.41 18.82 39.76
C SER A 169 -18.21 18.03 40.79
N THR A 170 -17.47 17.41 41.71
CA THR A 170 -17.98 16.96 43.00
C THR A 170 -18.08 18.19 43.91
N ASN A 171 -19.25 18.34 44.54
CA ASN A 171 -19.54 18.97 45.83
C ASN A 171 -18.75 20.24 46.21
N HIS A 172 -19.46 21.37 46.26
CA HIS A 172 -19.55 22.23 47.44
C HIS A 172 -20.81 23.09 47.36
#